data_AF-A0A5Y4YPR2-F1
#
_entry.id   AF-A0A5Y4YPR2-F1
#
_cell.length_a   1.000
_cell.length_b   1.000
_cell.length_c   1.000
_cell.angle_alpha   90.00
_cell.angle_beta   90.00
_cell.angle_gamma   90.00
#
_symmetry.space_group_name_H-M   'P 1'
#
loop_
_entity.id
_entity.type
_entity.pdbx_description
1 polymer ?
#
loop_
_entity_poly.entity_id
_entity_poly.type
_entity_poly.pdbx_seq_one_letter_code
_entity_poly.pdbx_strand_id
1 'polypeptide(L)'
;MIYYPYYLKKYLAKIVCLFIPNKNIRAIIREKLLNQFMQIKLDNLNSYIPKDIVDNIEKYDNEHFYKINHIIKSKHKGFFDFDENSKNPKSPLNPWAYIRVKNEALTLKASLKSILPAIQRGIIGYNDCNDGSEEIILEFCKQYPSFIPVKYPYEVQIENPQSEKNKFYQFCNYVMNYIPKNEWLIKIDVDHIYDAKRLYKSFYIPKKDYDILCYSRIDFYYKDDDRAEVFIVKYKSINNILNNKSNDQWLIKNNHLKWAESMHEDRYCMEYLDIKKLKIYQTEFLN
;
A
#
# COMPACT_ATOMS: atom_id res chain seq x y z
N MET A 1 18.96 -1.77 16.64
CA MET A 1 18.85 -1.12 17.96
C MET A 1 18.05 0.18 17.83
N ILE A 2 16.71 0.09 17.76
CA ILE A 2 15.83 1.24 17.43
C ILE A 2 14.55 1.13 18.27
N TYR A 3 14.74 1.16 19.60
CA TYR A 3 13.66 0.99 20.58
C TYR A 3 13.45 2.23 21.46
N TYR A 4 14.28 3.27 21.36
CA TYR A 4 14.29 4.35 22.35
C TYR A 4 13.18 5.41 22.16
N PRO A 5 12.89 5.93 20.94
CA PRO A 5 12.00 7.09 20.81
C PRO A 5 10.52 6.80 21.08
N TYR A 6 10.01 5.64 20.64
CA TYR A 6 8.60 5.28 20.88
C TYR A 6 8.31 5.02 22.35
N TYR A 7 9.16 4.22 23.00
CA TYR A 7 8.96 3.89 24.41
C TYR A 7 9.10 5.15 25.27
N LEU A 8 10.06 6.04 24.97
CA LEU A 8 10.17 7.33 25.64
C LEU A 8 8.90 8.19 25.47
N LYS A 9 8.38 8.35 24.24
CA LYS A 9 7.10 9.03 24.00
C LYS A 9 5.94 8.37 24.76
N LYS A 10 5.94 7.03 24.85
CA LYS A 10 4.94 6.26 25.60
C LYS A 10 5.01 6.51 27.10
N TYR A 11 6.21 6.56 27.68
CA TYR A 11 6.41 6.91 29.09
C TYR A 11 6.02 8.37 29.36
N LEU A 12 6.42 9.31 28.50
CA LEU A 12 6.02 10.72 28.58
C LEU A 12 4.50 10.88 28.51
N ALA A 13 3.83 10.24 27.55
CA ALA A 13 2.37 10.28 27.43
C ALA A 13 1.67 9.70 28.67
N LYS A 14 2.24 8.64 29.29
CA LYS A 14 1.74 8.11 30.57
C LYS A 14 1.87 9.15 31.68
N ILE A 15 3.06 9.74 31.85
CA ILE A 15 3.32 10.74 32.89
C ILE A 15 2.40 11.95 32.73
N VAL A 16 2.32 12.54 31.54
CA VAL A 16 1.46 13.71 31.28
C VAL A 16 0.00 13.37 31.57
N CYS A 17 -0.46 12.17 31.21
CA CYS A 17 -1.83 11.73 31.47
C CYS A 17 -2.17 11.44 32.94
N LEU A 18 -1.18 11.31 33.84
CA LEU A 18 -1.45 11.18 35.28
C LEU A 18 -2.10 12.45 35.85
N PHE A 19 -1.77 13.62 35.28
CA PHE A 19 -2.22 14.92 35.76
C PHE A 19 -3.48 15.44 35.05
N ILE A 20 -4.08 14.65 34.15
CA ILE A 20 -5.25 15.05 33.37
C ILE A 20 -6.46 14.20 33.82
N PRO A 21 -7.42 14.76 34.57
CA PRO A 21 -8.54 13.99 35.12
C PRO A 21 -9.58 13.60 34.05
N ASN A 22 -9.70 14.37 32.97
CA ASN A 22 -10.68 14.14 31.91
C ASN A 22 -10.21 13.05 30.92
N LYS A 23 -11.00 11.98 30.76
CA LYS A 23 -10.71 10.85 29.87
C LYS A 23 -10.56 11.24 28.40
N ASN A 24 -11.39 12.16 27.89
CA ASN A 24 -11.35 12.59 26.50
C ASN A 24 -10.10 13.44 26.23
N ILE A 25 -9.74 14.32 27.17
CA ILE A 25 -8.51 15.13 27.06
C ILE A 25 -7.27 14.22 27.14
N ARG A 26 -7.27 13.20 28.00
CA ARG A 26 -6.20 12.17 28.02
C ARG A 26 -6.08 11.44 26.69
N ALA A 27 -7.19 11.10 26.05
CA ALA A 27 -7.19 10.43 24.76
C ALA A 27 -6.53 11.31 23.68
N ILE A 28 -6.93 12.59 23.60
CA ILE A 28 -6.37 13.57 22.65
C ILE A 28 -4.87 13.79 22.89
N ILE A 29 -4.45 13.92 24.15
CA ILE A 29 -3.03 14.17 24.48
C ILE A 29 -2.18 12.93 24.22
N ARG A 30 -2.68 11.73 24.54
CA ARG A 30 -2.04 10.49 24.14
C ARG A 30 -1.92 10.40 22.64
N GLU A 31 -2.99 10.67 21.91
CA GLU A 31 -2.95 10.69 20.45
C GLU A 31 -1.90 11.66 19.93
N LYS A 32 -1.83 12.90 20.44
CA LYS A 32 -0.81 13.88 20.02
C LYS A 32 0.63 13.47 20.37
N LEU A 33 0.87 12.99 21.60
CA LEU A 33 2.21 12.61 22.06
C LEU A 33 2.69 11.28 21.48
N LEU A 34 1.75 10.35 21.28
CA LEU A 34 1.98 9.05 20.69
C LEU A 34 1.81 9.06 19.18
N ASN A 35 1.35 10.15 18.56
CA ASN A 35 1.20 10.23 17.11
C ASN A 35 2.57 9.97 16.49
N GLN A 36 2.69 8.76 15.95
CA GLN A 36 3.89 8.27 15.29
C GLN A 36 3.95 8.76 13.85
N PHE A 37 2.84 9.31 13.34
CA PHE A 37 2.65 9.69 11.96
C PHE A 37 3.31 11.04 11.67
N MET A 38 4.30 11.06 10.77
CA MET A 38 4.73 12.30 10.14
C MET A 38 3.94 12.47 8.85
N GLN A 39 3.13 13.52 8.80
CA GLN A 39 2.41 13.87 7.58
C GLN A 39 3.37 14.45 6.55
N ILE A 40 3.40 13.84 5.36
CA ILE A 40 4.12 14.34 4.19
C ILE A 40 3.12 15.03 3.29
N LYS A 41 3.23 16.36 3.23
CA LYS A 41 2.43 17.18 2.34
C LYS A 41 2.79 16.98 0.87
N LEU A 42 1.81 17.16 -0.01
CA LEU A 42 1.97 17.01 -1.46
C LEU A 42 3.14 17.85 -2.00
N ASP A 43 3.20 19.13 -1.62
CA ASP A 43 4.20 20.08 -2.12
C ASP A 43 5.63 19.77 -1.64
N ASN A 44 5.76 18.96 -0.59
CA ASN A 44 7.05 18.64 0.00
C ASN A 44 7.73 17.44 -0.64
N LEU A 45 7.08 16.70 -1.54
CA LEU A 45 7.61 15.43 -2.02
C LEU A 45 8.91 15.58 -2.82
N ASN A 46 8.99 16.60 -3.67
CA ASN A 46 10.19 16.86 -4.45
C ASN A 46 11.42 17.15 -3.56
N SER A 47 11.23 17.59 -2.31
CA SER A 47 12.34 17.81 -1.36
C SER A 47 13.03 16.52 -0.88
N TYR A 48 12.42 15.35 -1.09
CA TYR A 48 12.98 14.04 -0.73
C TYR A 48 13.85 13.42 -1.84
N ILE A 49 13.91 14.07 -3.01
CA ILE A 49 14.41 13.51 -4.27
C ILE A 49 15.56 14.41 -4.78
N PRO A 50 16.65 13.82 -5.32
CA PRO A 50 17.68 14.61 -6.00
C PRO A 50 17.10 15.47 -7.13
N LYS A 51 17.59 16.70 -7.26
CA LYS A 51 17.02 17.70 -8.18
C LYS A 51 17.03 17.24 -9.64
N ASP A 52 18.12 16.64 -10.09
CA ASP A 52 18.28 16.09 -11.43
C ASP A 52 17.24 14.99 -11.74
N ILE A 53 16.92 14.16 -10.74
CA ILE A 53 15.90 13.12 -10.85
C ILE A 53 14.50 13.75 -10.90
N VAL A 54 14.23 14.76 -10.05
CA VAL A 54 12.97 15.52 -10.11
C VAL A 54 12.77 16.13 -11.50
N ASP A 55 13.79 16.81 -12.02
CA ASP A 55 13.74 17.47 -13.33
C ASP A 55 13.46 16.46 -14.46
N ASN A 56 13.93 15.22 -14.35
CA ASN A 56 13.61 14.15 -15.31
C ASN A 56 12.19 13.60 -15.13
N ILE A 57 11.73 13.37 -13.90
CA ILE A 57 10.37 12.92 -13.61
C ILE A 57 9.34 13.95 -14.09
N GLU A 58 9.63 15.26 -13.95
CA GLU A 58 8.68 16.31 -14.30
C GLU A 58 8.46 16.48 -15.80
N LYS A 59 9.38 16.02 -16.65
CA LYS A 59 9.25 16.05 -18.12
C LYS A 59 8.12 15.16 -18.66
N TYR A 60 7.67 14.19 -17.87
CA TYR A 60 6.72 13.18 -18.31
C TYR A 60 5.53 13.09 -17.35
N ASP A 61 4.41 12.62 -17.89
CA ASP A 61 3.19 12.28 -17.16
C ASP A 61 2.94 10.77 -17.20
N ASN A 62 1.88 10.32 -16.52
CA ASN A 62 1.51 8.89 -16.50
C ASN A 62 1.10 8.41 -17.91
N GLU A 63 0.40 9.26 -18.67
CA GLU A 63 -0.09 8.96 -20.03
C GLU A 63 1.03 8.62 -21.01
N HIS A 64 2.17 9.31 -20.90
CA HIS A 64 3.37 8.99 -21.68
C HIS A 64 3.76 7.52 -21.53
N PHE A 65 3.84 7.03 -20.30
CA PHE A 65 4.23 5.65 -20.01
C PHE A 65 3.12 4.64 -20.33
N TYR A 66 1.85 5.02 -20.16
CA TYR A 66 0.73 4.15 -20.57
C TYR A 66 0.77 3.84 -22.06
N LYS A 67 1.05 4.84 -22.90
CA LYS A 67 1.18 4.66 -24.36
C LYS A 67 2.35 3.76 -24.72
N ILE A 68 3.51 3.98 -24.10
CA ILE A 68 4.72 3.18 -24.36
C ILE A 68 4.52 1.72 -23.92
N ASN A 69 3.99 1.49 -22.73
CA ASN A 69 3.80 0.16 -22.17
C ASN A 69 2.70 -0.64 -22.88
N HIS A 70 1.78 0.03 -23.56
CA HIS A 70 0.80 -0.64 -24.42
C HIS A 70 1.45 -1.30 -25.65
N ILE A 71 2.57 -0.75 -26.14
CA ILE A 71 3.25 -1.20 -27.37
C ILE A 71 4.32 -2.26 -27.05
N ILE A 72 5.05 -2.10 -25.94
CA ILE A 72 6.18 -2.96 -25.58
C ILE A 72 5.69 -4.25 -24.91
N LYS A 73 6.18 -5.40 -25.38
CA LYS A 73 5.80 -6.75 -24.87
C LYS A 73 6.85 -7.43 -23.97
N SER A 74 7.90 -6.72 -23.58
CA SER A 74 9.03 -7.31 -22.82
C SER A 74 9.22 -6.64 -21.46
N LYS A 75 9.97 -5.55 -21.43
CA LYS A 75 10.27 -4.79 -20.22
C LYS A 75 9.58 -3.44 -20.31
N HIS A 76 8.57 -3.24 -19.46
CA HIS A 76 7.86 -1.98 -19.40
C HIS A 76 8.79 -0.86 -18.89
N LYS A 77 8.36 0.37 -19.20
CA LYS A 77 9.06 1.62 -18.91
C LYS A 77 8.30 2.40 -17.85
N GLY A 78 9.03 3.22 -17.11
CA GLY A 78 8.45 4.02 -16.05
C GLY A 78 9.39 5.06 -15.49
N PHE A 79 8.92 5.78 -14.48
CA PHE A 79 9.73 6.77 -13.76
C PHE A 79 10.95 6.15 -13.08
N PHE A 80 10.91 4.84 -12.80
CA PHE A 80 12.05 4.07 -12.31
C PHE A 80 13.23 4.02 -13.29
N ASP A 81 13.04 4.29 -14.58
CA ASP A 81 14.15 4.33 -15.54
C ASP A 81 15.05 5.58 -15.35
N PHE A 82 14.60 6.59 -14.59
CA PHE A 82 15.35 7.82 -14.37
C PHE A 82 16.38 7.77 -13.23
N ASP A 83 16.31 6.76 -12.35
CA ASP A 83 17.27 6.59 -11.24
C ASP A 83 17.84 5.17 -11.25
N GLU A 84 19.17 5.04 -11.36
CA GLU A 84 19.87 3.76 -11.32
C GLU A 84 19.66 3.00 -9.99
N ASN A 85 19.40 3.69 -8.88
CA ASN A 85 19.06 3.04 -7.61
C ASN A 85 17.74 2.27 -7.67
N SER A 86 16.88 2.55 -8.64
CA SER A 86 15.66 1.77 -8.89
C SER A 86 15.96 0.39 -9.48
N LYS A 87 17.19 0.11 -9.91
CA LYS A 87 17.61 -1.26 -10.29
C LYS A 87 18.01 -2.10 -9.08
N ASN A 88 18.28 -1.49 -7.92
CA ASN A 88 18.68 -2.21 -6.72
C ASN A 88 17.46 -2.85 -6.03
N PRO A 89 17.37 -4.19 -5.95
CA PRO A 89 16.20 -4.88 -5.37
C PRO A 89 16.02 -4.64 -3.86
N LYS A 90 17.07 -4.15 -3.17
CA LYS A 90 17.00 -3.79 -1.74
C LYS A 90 16.65 -2.32 -1.50
N SER A 91 16.51 -1.53 -2.56
CA SER A 91 16.11 -0.13 -2.50
C SER A 91 14.59 0.00 -2.34
N PRO A 92 14.09 0.99 -1.57
CA PRO A 92 12.67 1.31 -1.56
C PRO A 92 12.15 1.77 -2.93
N LEU A 93 13.04 2.19 -3.84
CA LEU A 93 12.72 2.57 -5.22
C LEU A 93 12.43 1.36 -6.14
N ASN A 94 12.68 0.14 -5.68
CA ASN A 94 12.34 -1.09 -6.40
C ASN A 94 11.50 -2.04 -5.53
N PRO A 95 10.32 -1.61 -5.05
CA PRO A 95 9.51 -2.45 -4.21
C PRO A 95 8.82 -3.55 -5.03
N TRP A 96 8.56 -4.68 -4.38
CA TRP A 96 7.60 -5.65 -4.90
C TRP A 96 6.18 -5.12 -4.71
N ALA A 97 5.35 -5.10 -5.75
CA ALA A 97 3.90 -5.04 -5.55
C ALA A 97 3.45 -6.34 -4.88
N TYR A 98 2.85 -6.23 -3.70
CA TYR A 98 2.17 -7.30 -3.00
C TYR A 98 0.68 -7.15 -3.23
N ILE A 99 0.12 -7.99 -4.10
CA ILE A 99 -1.27 -7.90 -4.58
C ILE A 99 -2.03 -9.15 -4.17
N ARG A 100 -3.26 -8.98 -3.69
CA ARG A 100 -4.19 -10.06 -3.35
C ARG A 100 -5.50 -9.83 -4.11
N VAL A 101 -6.02 -10.86 -4.76
CA VAL A 101 -7.20 -10.75 -5.63
C VAL A 101 -8.20 -11.86 -5.33
N LYS A 102 -9.48 -11.48 -5.21
CA LYS A 102 -10.64 -12.37 -5.25
C LYS A 102 -11.78 -11.62 -5.92
N ASN A 103 -12.18 -12.03 -7.12
CA ASN A 103 -13.27 -11.47 -7.91
C ASN A 103 -13.25 -9.94 -8.10
N GLU A 104 -12.27 -9.44 -8.85
CA GLU A 104 -12.05 -8.01 -9.12
C GLU A 104 -12.00 -7.69 -10.63
N ALA A 105 -12.65 -8.48 -11.48
CA ALA A 105 -12.47 -8.40 -12.94
C ALA A 105 -12.75 -7.01 -13.53
N LEU A 106 -13.66 -6.24 -12.92
CA LEU A 106 -14.04 -4.90 -13.36
C LEU A 106 -12.93 -3.85 -13.17
N THR A 107 -12.16 -3.97 -12.09
CA THR A 107 -11.21 -2.95 -11.62
C THR A 107 -9.76 -3.34 -11.91
N LEU A 108 -9.48 -4.65 -11.87
CA LEU A 108 -8.16 -5.26 -11.89
C LEU A 108 -7.26 -4.77 -13.02
N LYS A 109 -7.76 -4.76 -14.27
CA LYS A 109 -6.96 -4.35 -15.42
C LYS A 109 -6.56 -2.88 -15.35
N ALA A 110 -7.46 -2.01 -14.89
CA ALA A 110 -7.19 -0.58 -14.77
C ALA A 110 -6.19 -0.32 -13.63
N SER A 111 -6.39 -0.98 -12.48
CA SER A 111 -5.48 -0.89 -11.33
C SER A 111 -4.07 -1.34 -11.68
N LEU A 112 -3.91 -2.55 -12.23
CA LEU A 112 -2.60 -3.11 -12.61
C LEU A 112 -1.86 -2.24 -13.63
N LYS A 113 -2.58 -1.67 -14.60
CA LYS A 113 -1.97 -0.74 -15.57
C LYS A 113 -1.52 0.57 -14.94
N SER A 114 -2.29 1.10 -13.99
CA SER A 114 -1.98 2.38 -13.34
C SER A 114 -0.69 2.33 -12.52
N ILE A 115 -0.29 1.17 -12.00
CA ILE A 115 0.96 1.04 -11.24
C ILE A 115 2.22 0.83 -12.11
N LEU A 116 2.06 0.45 -13.39
CA LEU A 116 3.20 0.07 -14.25
C LEU A 116 4.29 1.13 -14.34
N PRO A 117 4.00 2.45 -14.47
CA PRO A 117 5.06 3.44 -14.54
C PRO A 117 5.86 3.62 -13.24
N ALA A 118 5.34 3.14 -12.10
CA ALA A 118 5.98 3.26 -10.80
C ALA A 118 6.64 1.96 -10.33
N ILE A 119 6.05 0.81 -10.64
CA ILE A 119 6.43 -0.49 -10.07
C ILE A 119 6.95 -1.42 -11.17
N GLN A 120 8.10 -2.04 -10.90
CA GLN A 120 8.81 -2.89 -11.86
C GLN A 120 8.48 -4.37 -11.75
N ARG A 121 8.01 -4.83 -10.57
CA ARG A 121 7.86 -6.25 -10.25
C ARG A 121 6.79 -6.45 -9.18
N GLY A 122 6.19 -7.64 -9.15
CA GLY A 122 5.15 -7.93 -8.17
C GLY A 122 4.81 -9.40 -8.04
N ILE A 123 4.17 -9.73 -6.93
CA ILE A 123 3.50 -11.01 -6.70
C ILE A 123 2.00 -10.73 -6.69
N ILE A 124 1.26 -11.44 -7.54
CA ILE A 124 -0.19 -11.36 -7.62
C ILE A 124 -0.78 -12.66 -7.09
N GLY A 125 -1.14 -12.65 -5.81
CA GLY A 125 -1.83 -13.74 -5.16
C GLY A 125 -3.31 -13.74 -5.49
N TYR A 126 -3.87 -14.88 -5.90
CA TYR A 126 -5.30 -14.99 -6.18
C TYR A 126 -5.91 -16.29 -5.68
N ASN A 127 -7.20 -16.26 -5.38
CA ASN A 127 -7.95 -17.40 -4.84
C ASN A 127 -9.38 -17.43 -5.42
N ASP A 128 -9.80 -18.60 -5.88
CA ASP A 128 -11.17 -18.95 -6.28
C ASP A 128 -11.91 -17.87 -7.08
N CYS A 129 -11.23 -17.33 -8.08
CA CYS A 129 -11.79 -16.36 -8.99
C CYS A 129 -12.78 -17.04 -9.95
N ASN A 130 -13.99 -16.49 -10.09
CA ASN A 130 -15.02 -17.00 -11.00
C ASN A 130 -15.67 -15.91 -11.87
N ASP A 131 -15.09 -14.71 -11.88
CA ASP A 131 -15.58 -13.53 -12.59
C ASP A 131 -14.72 -13.10 -13.79
N GLY A 132 -13.69 -13.90 -14.13
CA GLY A 132 -12.70 -13.56 -15.16
C GLY A 132 -11.38 -12.98 -14.62
N SER A 133 -11.24 -12.79 -13.31
CA SER A 133 -10.02 -12.24 -12.71
C SER A 133 -8.78 -13.11 -12.96
N GLU A 134 -8.90 -14.44 -12.92
CA GLU A 134 -7.76 -15.35 -13.12
C GLU A 134 -7.16 -15.16 -14.53
N GLU A 135 -8.01 -15.09 -15.55
CA GLU A 135 -7.60 -14.88 -16.94
C GLU A 135 -6.89 -13.54 -17.12
N ILE A 136 -7.43 -12.47 -16.52
CA ILE A 136 -6.83 -11.13 -16.55
C ILE A 136 -5.44 -11.14 -15.89
N ILE A 137 -5.28 -11.81 -14.74
CA ILE A 137 -3.99 -11.93 -14.04
C ILE A 137 -2.98 -12.67 -14.90
N LEU A 138 -3.37 -13.82 -15.46
CA LEU A 138 -2.47 -14.65 -16.26
C LEU A 138 -2.06 -13.94 -17.55
N GLU A 139 -2.97 -13.23 -18.21
CA GLU A 139 -2.66 -12.40 -19.38
C GLU A 139 -1.70 -11.26 -19.00
N PHE A 140 -1.96 -10.57 -17.89
CA PHE A 140 -1.10 -9.50 -17.41
C PHE A 140 0.31 -9.99 -17.10
N CYS A 141 0.46 -11.08 -16.35
CA CYS A 141 1.78 -11.63 -16.01
C CYS A 141 2.50 -12.20 -17.24
N LYS A 142 1.77 -12.70 -18.25
CA LYS A 142 2.36 -13.08 -19.53
C LYS A 142 2.91 -11.86 -20.28
N GLN A 143 2.22 -10.72 -20.22
CA GLN A 143 2.67 -9.48 -20.83
C GLN A 143 3.82 -8.82 -20.05
N TYR A 144 3.81 -8.94 -18.72
CA TYR A 144 4.82 -8.36 -17.82
C TYR A 144 5.44 -9.44 -16.93
N PRO A 145 6.43 -10.20 -17.42
CA PRO A 145 6.97 -11.38 -16.72
C PRO A 145 7.67 -11.11 -15.38
N SER A 146 7.92 -9.84 -15.04
CA SER A 146 8.40 -9.44 -13.71
C SER A 146 7.28 -9.42 -12.65
N PHE A 147 6.04 -9.61 -13.07
CA PHE A 147 4.89 -9.88 -12.21
C PHE A 147 4.59 -11.38 -12.24
N ILE A 148 4.45 -11.99 -11.06
CA ILE A 148 4.35 -13.43 -10.91
C ILE A 148 2.97 -13.77 -10.35
N PRO A 149 2.15 -14.57 -11.07
CA PRO A 149 0.86 -15.02 -10.59
C PRO A 149 1.05 -16.17 -9.60
N VAL A 150 0.34 -16.11 -8.47
CA VAL A 150 0.43 -17.10 -7.40
C VAL A 150 -0.99 -17.54 -7.02
N LYS A 151 -1.38 -18.74 -7.46
CA LYS A 151 -2.67 -19.33 -7.08
C LYS A 151 -2.60 -19.90 -5.67
N TYR A 152 -3.55 -19.53 -4.82
CA TYR A 152 -3.71 -20.14 -3.50
C TYR A 152 -4.51 -21.44 -3.63
N PRO A 153 -4.02 -22.58 -3.09
CA PRO A 153 -4.61 -23.89 -3.36
C PRO A 153 -5.82 -24.24 -2.48
N TYR A 154 -6.24 -23.33 -1.59
CA TYR A 154 -7.34 -23.56 -0.65
C TYR A 154 -8.32 -22.41 -0.71
N GLU A 155 -9.60 -22.70 -0.47
CA GLU A 155 -10.62 -21.67 -0.37
C GLU A 155 -10.36 -20.71 0.80
N VAL A 156 -10.47 -19.41 0.55
CA VAL A 156 -10.43 -18.40 1.61
C VAL A 156 -11.84 -18.13 2.14
N GLN A 157 -12.00 -18.35 3.45
CA GLN A 157 -13.22 -18.19 4.21
C GLN A 157 -13.00 -17.08 5.26
N ILE A 158 -13.75 -15.97 5.13
CA ILE A 158 -13.67 -14.84 6.08
C ILE A 158 -14.54 -15.14 7.30
N GLU A 159 -15.72 -15.73 7.10
CA GLU A 159 -16.65 -16.09 8.16
C GLU A 159 -16.50 -17.57 8.52
N ASN A 160 -16.34 -17.87 9.81
CA ASN A 160 -16.30 -19.24 10.37
C ASN A 160 -15.44 -20.24 9.56
N PRO A 161 -14.14 -19.97 9.37
CA PRO A 161 -13.27 -20.81 8.56
C PRO A 161 -13.16 -22.23 9.12
N GLN A 162 -13.31 -23.21 8.24
CA GLN A 162 -13.37 -24.63 8.60
C GLN A 162 -12.01 -25.21 9.00
N SER A 163 -10.93 -24.60 8.55
CA SER A 163 -9.58 -25.00 8.92
C SER A 163 -8.60 -23.84 8.80
N GLU A 164 -7.42 -24.02 9.38
CA GLU A 164 -6.39 -22.99 9.46
C GLU A 164 -6.02 -22.43 8.08
N LYS A 165 -5.81 -23.32 7.09
CA LYS A 165 -5.52 -22.96 5.69
C LYS A 165 -6.63 -22.15 5.01
N ASN A 166 -7.87 -22.18 5.50
CA ASN A 166 -8.97 -21.40 4.94
C ASN A 166 -8.99 -19.95 5.47
N LYS A 167 -8.23 -19.65 6.52
CA LYS A 167 -8.21 -18.30 7.12
C LYS A 167 -7.53 -17.30 6.20
N PHE A 168 -8.09 -16.09 6.12
CA PHE A 168 -7.60 -15.04 5.23
C PHE A 168 -6.12 -14.68 5.44
N TYR A 169 -5.69 -14.58 6.69
CA TYR A 169 -4.31 -14.23 7.00
C TYR A 169 -3.30 -15.31 6.51
N GLN A 170 -3.71 -16.57 6.34
CA GLN A 170 -2.85 -17.62 5.78
C GLN A 170 -2.66 -17.43 4.28
N PHE A 171 -3.72 -17.07 3.55
CA PHE A 171 -3.58 -16.63 2.16
C PHE A 171 -2.61 -15.45 2.05
N CYS A 172 -2.73 -14.45 2.93
CA CYS A 172 -1.80 -13.32 2.97
C CYS A 172 -0.34 -13.78 3.20
N ASN A 173 -0.10 -14.65 4.17
CA ASN A 173 1.23 -15.18 4.44
C ASN A 173 1.77 -16.06 3.30
N TYR A 174 0.91 -16.85 2.65
CA TYR A 174 1.29 -17.67 1.50
C TYR A 174 1.83 -16.80 0.37
N VAL A 175 1.11 -15.73 0.01
CA VAL A 175 1.53 -14.78 -1.03
C VAL A 175 2.82 -14.05 -0.61
N MET A 176 2.90 -13.62 0.66
CA MET A 176 4.06 -12.91 1.22
C MET A 176 5.35 -13.74 1.17
N ASN A 177 5.26 -15.07 1.21
CA ASN A 177 6.42 -15.95 1.17
C ASN A 177 7.16 -15.97 -0.18
N TYR A 178 6.51 -15.51 -1.25
CA TYR A 178 7.15 -15.36 -2.56
C TYR A 178 7.98 -14.07 -2.67
N ILE A 179 7.86 -13.15 -1.71
CA ILE A 179 8.66 -11.92 -1.65
C ILE A 179 9.92 -12.16 -0.81
N PRO A 180 11.13 -11.91 -1.35
CA PRO A 180 12.38 -12.06 -0.60
C PRO A 180 12.41 -11.26 0.70
N LYS A 181 13.09 -11.81 1.72
CA LYS A 181 13.34 -11.10 2.98
C LYS A 181 14.34 -9.97 2.78
N ASN A 182 14.21 -8.92 3.60
CA ASN A 182 15.03 -7.70 3.54
C ASN A 182 14.90 -6.88 2.24
N GLU A 183 13.87 -7.11 1.43
CA GLU A 183 13.49 -6.27 0.30
C GLU A 183 12.24 -5.44 0.62
N TRP A 184 12.03 -4.36 -0.12
CA TRP A 184 10.85 -3.51 0.05
C TRP A 184 9.65 -4.08 -0.71
N LEU A 185 8.46 -3.87 -0.17
CA LEU A 185 7.20 -4.19 -0.82
C LEU A 185 6.16 -3.12 -0.54
N ILE A 186 5.25 -2.98 -1.49
CA ILE A 186 4.08 -2.12 -1.40
C ILE A 186 2.82 -2.96 -1.54
N LYS A 187 1.90 -2.84 -0.58
CA LYS A 187 0.57 -3.43 -0.72
C LYS A 187 -0.19 -2.66 -1.80
N ILE A 188 -0.78 -3.34 -2.77
CA ILE A 188 -1.63 -2.76 -3.81
C ILE A 188 -2.98 -3.46 -3.75
N ASP A 189 -4.04 -2.66 -3.65
CA ASP A 189 -5.42 -3.14 -3.70
C ASP A 189 -5.96 -2.85 -5.11
N VAL A 190 -6.58 -3.85 -5.73
CA VAL A 190 -6.88 -3.83 -7.18
C VAL A 190 -8.19 -3.15 -7.54
N ASP A 191 -8.93 -2.70 -6.53
CA ASP A 191 -10.06 -1.79 -6.60
C ASP A 191 -9.63 -0.30 -6.58
N HIS A 192 -8.32 -0.02 -6.43
CA HIS A 192 -7.76 1.32 -6.52
C HIS A 192 -7.16 1.63 -7.91
N ILE A 193 -7.18 2.91 -8.28
CA ILE A 193 -6.34 3.46 -9.35
C ILE A 193 -5.22 4.26 -8.70
N TYR A 194 -4.06 4.34 -9.35
CA TYR A 194 -2.86 4.97 -8.81
C TYR A 194 -2.31 6.07 -9.72
N ASP A 195 -2.02 7.25 -9.16
CA ASP A 195 -1.11 8.21 -9.80
C ASP A 195 0.34 7.71 -9.71
N ALA A 196 0.82 7.07 -10.78
CA ALA A 196 2.13 6.44 -10.83
C ALA A 196 3.30 7.42 -10.58
N LYS A 197 3.25 8.63 -11.13
CA LYS A 197 4.28 9.66 -10.94
C LYS A 197 4.44 9.99 -9.46
N ARG A 198 3.31 10.23 -8.81
CA ARG A 198 3.25 10.52 -7.37
C ARG A 198 3.68 9.32 -6.53
N LEU A 199 3.19 8.14 -6.89
CA LEU A 199 3.53 6.89 -6.23
C LEU A 199 5.04 6.64 -6.26
N TYR A 200 5.68 6.71 -7.43
CA TYR A 200 7.12 6.49 -7.57
C TYR A 200 7.93 7.50 -6.75
N LYS A 201 7.58 8.78 -6.82
CA LYS A 201 8.27 9.81 -6.03
C LYS A 201 8.15 9.58 -4.52
N SER A 202 7.04 9.01 -4.05
CA SER A 202 6.85 8.67 -2.63
C SER A 202 7.84 7.62 -2.11
N PHE A 203 8.40 6.79 -2.99
CA PHE A 203 9.37 5.74 -2.63
C PHE A 203 10.69 6.31 -2.10
N TYR A 204 10.95 7.60 -2.31
CA TYR A 204 12.10 8.29 -1.73
C TYR A 204 11.92 8.64 -0.26
N ILE A 205 10.72 8.54 0.30
CA ILE A 205 10.44 8.95 1.69
C ILE A 205 11.10 7.99 2.71
N PRO A 206 10.89 6.66 2.64
CA PRO A 206 11.54 5.74 3.57
C PRO A 206 13.04 5.71 3.34
N LYS A 207 13.84 5.92 4.40
CA LYS A 207 15.32 5.89 4.32
C LYS A 207 15.92 4.78 5.18
N LYS A 208 15.15 4.24 6.13
CA LYS A 208 15.60 3.24 7.09
C LYS A 208 14.68 2.02 7.07
N ASP A 209 15.25 0.89 7.44
CA ASP A 209 14.59 -0.42 7.48
C ASP A 209 13.36 -0.52 8.39
N TYR A 210 13.18 0.44 9.30
CA TYR A 210 12.05 0.54 10.22
C TYR A 210 11.08 1.65 9.84
N ASP A 211 11.30 2.33 8.72
CA ASP A 211 10.35 3.29 8.16
C ASP A 211 9.24 2.53 7.42
N ILE A 212 8.01 2.98 7.59
CA ILE A 212 6.84 2.56 6.83
C ILE A 212 6.17 3.82 6.27
N LEU A 213 5.75 3.75 5.01
CA LEU A 213 4.96 4.81 4.38
C LEU A 213 3.55 4.30 4.15
N CYS A 214 2.57 4.95 4.77
CA CYS A 214 1.15 4.66 4.60
C CYS A 214 0.53 5.65 3.62
N TYR A 215 -0.32 5.14 2.73
CA TYR A 215 -0.94 5.92 1.68
C TYR A 215 -2.36 6.31 2.07
N SER A 216 -2.72 7.55 1.75
CA SER A 216 -4.08 8.05 1.85
C SER A 216 -4.80 7.81 0.52
N ARG A 217 -6.12 7.66 0.55
CA ARG A 217 -6.92 7.50 -0.68
C ARG A 217 -8.11 8.44 -0.72
N ILE A 218 -8.62 8.72 -1.91
CA ILE A 218 -9.95 9.30 -2.09
C ILE A 218 -10.91 8.15 -2.35
N ASP A 219 -11.99 8.10 -1.58
CA ASP A 219 -13.07 7.17 -1.87
C ASP A 219 -14.11 7.86 -2.74
N PHE A 220 -14.46 7.22 -3.85
CA PHE A 220 -15.52 7.65 -4.74
C PHE A 220 -16.79 6.85 -4.45
N TYR A 221 -17.94 7.52 -4.52
CA TYR A 221 -19.24 6.88 -4.45
C TYR A 221 -19.93 7.08 -5.80
N TYR A 222 -20.28 5.97 -6.45
CA TYR A 222 -21.04 5.97 -7.70
C TYR A 222 -22.51 5.74 -7.41
N LYS A 223 -23.37 6.59 -7.94
CA LYS A 223 -24.82 6.43 -7.86
C LYS A 223 -25.37 6.17 -9.27
N ASP A 224 -25.84 4.95 -9.46
CA ASP A 224 -26.46 4.49 -10.71
C ASP A 224 -27.98 4.72 -10.65
N ASP A 225 -28.39 5.97 -10.80
CA ASP A 225 -29.80 6.34 -11.02
C ASP A 225 -29.97 6.98 -12.42
N ASP A 226 -31.05 7.72 -12.65
CA ASP A 226 -31.35 8.34 -13.95
C ASP A 226 -30.22 9.28 -14.46
N ARG A 227 -29.29 9.69 -13.59
CA ARG A 227 -28.07 10.41 -13.96
C ARG A 227 -26.89 9.77 -13.24
N ALA A 228 -26.15 8.91 -13.94
CA ALA A 228 -24.88 8.35 -13.47
C ALA A 228 -23.98 9.46 -12.86
N GLU A 229 -23.89 9.51 -11.54
CA GLU A 229 -23.21 10.57 -10.79
C GLU A 229 -22.08 9.97 -9.93
N VAL A 230 -20.92 10.62 -9.95
CA VAL A 230 -19.74 10.25 -9.16
C VAL A 230 -19.51 11.31 -8.08
N PHE A 231 -19.48 10.88 -6.82
CA PHE A 231 -19.28 11.73 -5.66
C PHE A 231 -17.95 11.43 -4.97
N ILE A 232 -17.38 12.43 -4.30
CA ILE A 232 -16.23 12.27 -3.42
C ILE A 232 -16.73 12.12 -1.98
N VAL A 233 -16.34 11.04 -1.31
CA VAL A 233 -16.69 10.81 0.10
C VAL A 233 -15.95 11.82 0.98
N LYS A 234 -16.70 12.51 1.86
CA LYS A 234 -16.12 13.43 2.83
C LYS A 234 -15.71 12.69 4.10
N TYR A 235 -14.49 12.97 4.54
CA TYR A 235 -13.94 12.46 5.79
C TYR A 235 -13.65 13.60 6.78
N LYS A 236 -13.62 13.31 8.08
CA LYS A 236 -13.21 14.29 9.12
C LYS A 236 -11.68 14.41 9.26
N SER A 237 -10.94 13.94 8.27
CA SER A 237 -9.49 13.81 8.23
C SER A 237 -8.87 14.93 7.35
N ILE A 238 -7.66 14.71 6.86
CA ILE A 238 -6.86 15.70 6.13
C ILE A 238 -7.63 16.20 4.90
N ASN A 239 -7.71 17.52 4.77
CA ASN A 239 -8.40 18.22 3.68
C ASN A 239 -9.87 17.81 3.46
N ASN A 240 -10.51 17.21 4.47
CA ASN A 240 -11.90 16.71 4.46
C ASN A 240 -12.25 15.63 3.41
N ILE A 241 -11.27 15.10 2.66
CA ILE A 241 -11.50 14.13 1.57
C ILE A 241 -10.54 12.95 1.59
N LEU A 242 -9.44 13.03 2.34
CA LEU A 242 -8.43 11.97 2.37
C LEU A 242 -8.78 10.90 3.40
N ASN A 243 -9.05 9.69 2.95
CA ASN A 243 -9.17 8.56 3.85
C ASN A 243 -7.79 8.08 4.29
N ASN A 244 -7.52 8.32 5.56
CA ASN A 244 -6.28 7.98 6.26
C ASN A 244 -6.52 6.85 7.27
N LYS A 245 -7.73 6.29 7.31
CA LYS A 245 -8.11 5.26 8.27
C LYS A 245 -7.38 3.96 7.94
N SER A 246 -7.19 3.14 8.98
CA SER A 246 -6.58 1.80 8.97
C SER A 246 -5.14 1.64 8.46
N ASN A 247 -4.53 2.61 7.77
CA ASN A 247 -3.18 2.47 7.18
C ASN A 247 -3.05 1.20 6.35
N ASP A 248 -4.11 0.88 5.61
CA ASP A 248 -4.25 -0.43 4.96
C ASP A 248 -3.27 -0.61 3.80
N GLN A 249 -3.00 0.46 3.06
CA GLN A 249 -1.98 0.50 2.02
C GLN A 249 -0.66 1.07 2.55
N TRP A 250 0.44 0.35 2.31
CA TRP A 250 1.75 0.75 2.79
C TRP A 250 2.90 0.34 1.88
N LEU A 251 4.03 1.03 2.00
CA LEU A 251 5.37 0.64 1.53
C LEU A 251 6.24 0.37 2.77
N ILE A 252 6.79 -0.83 2.85
CA ILE A 252 7.51 -1.34 4.01
C ILE A 252 8.64 -2.29 3.58
N LYS A 253 9.64 -2.47 4.43
CA LYS A 253 10.66 -3.51 4.26
C LYS A 253 10.23 -4.85 4.85
N ASN A 254 10.44 -5.95 4.12
CA ASN A 254 10.14 -7.33 4.54
C ASN A 254 11.16 -7.87 5.58
N ASN A 255 11.22 -7.24 6.75
CA ASN A 255 12.07 -7.64 7.85
C ASN A 255 11.31 -8.59 8.78
N HIS A 256 11.00 -9.80 8.27
CA HIS A 256 10.20 -10.82 8.96
C HIS A 256 8.74 -10.41 9.22
N LEU A 257 8.14 -9.70 8.25
CA LEU A 257 6.71 -9.43 8.29
C LEU A 257 5.92 -10.72 8.24
N LYS A 258 4.90 -10.79 9.07
CA LYS A 258 3.97 -11.92 9.15
C LYS A 258 2.59 -11.38 9.49
N TRP A 259 1.62 -11.72 8.65
CA TRP A 259 0.22 -11.48 8.94
C TRP A 259 -0.21 -12.40 10.09
N ALA A 260 -1.00 -11.85 11.00
CA ALA A 260 -1.64 -12.56 12.09
C ALA A 260 -3.15 -12.51 11.90
N GLU A 261 -3.84 -13.40 12.59
CA GLU A 261 -5.29 -13.38 12.70
C GLU A 261 -5.75 -12.21 13.58
N SER A 262 -6.82 -11.55 13.15
CA SER A 262 -7.59 -10.60 13.95
C SER A 262 -9.05 -10.99 13.88
N MET A 263 -9.62 -11.36 15.03
CA MET A 263 -11.03 -11.71 15.15
C MET A 263 -11.89 -10.45 15.28
N HIS A 264 -12.94 -10.33 14.48
CA HIS A 264 -13.97 -9.31 14.62
C HIS A 264 -15.32 -9.97 14.86
N GLU A 265 -16.04 -9.52 15.91
CA GLU A 265 -17.34 -10.07 16.33
C GLU A 265 -17.38 -11.61 16.47
N ASP A 266 -16.26 -12.22 16.87
CA ASP A 266 -16.08 -13.67 17.04
C ASP A 266 -16.43 -14.54 15.81
N ARG A 267 -16.61 -13.92 14.64
CA ARG A 267 -17.07 -14.58 13.40
C ARG A 267 -16.17 -14.32 12.22
N TYR A 268 -15.59 -13.12 12.13
CA TYR A 268 -14.80 -12.69 10.99
C TYR A 268 -13.30 -12.82 11.30
N CYS A 269 -12.61 -13.64 10.50
CA CYS A 269 -11.17 -13.84 10.55
C CYS A 269 -10.46 -12.90 9.58
N MET A 270 -10.12 -11.70 10.08
CA MET A 270 -9.39 -10.68 9.33
C MET A 270 -7.88 -10.86 9.47
N GLU A 271 -7.12 -10.21 8.60
CA GLU A 271 -5.67 -10.11 8.68
C GLU A 271 -5.23 -8.89 9.52
N TYR A 272 -4.11 -9.04 10.22
CA TYR A 272 -3.46 -7.95 10.94
C TYR A 272 -1.95 -8.02 10.76
N LEU A 273 -1.33 -6.86 10.52
CA LEU A 273 0.13 -6.72 10.50
C LEU A 273 0.57 -5.80 11.65
N ASP A 274 1.43 -6.29 12.55
CA ASP A 274 1.94 -5.48 13.65
C ASP A 274 3.01 -4.48 13.18
N ILE A 275 2.58 -3.25 12.91
CA ILE A 275 3.43 -2.14 12.51
C ILE A 275 3.74 -1.17 13.66
N LYS A 276 3.33 -1.46 14.91
CA LYS A 276 3.40 -0.51 16.05
C LYS A 276 4.81 -0.05 16.41
N LYS A 277 5.82 -0.82 16.01
CA LYS A 277 7.25 -0.57 16.27
C LYS A 277 7.93 0.25 15.17
N LEU A 278 7.24 0.49 14.06
CA LEU A 278 7.78 1.18 12.90
C LEU A 278 7.59 2.68 13.01
N LYS A 279 8.45 3.43 12.32
CA LYS A 279 8.33 4.87 12.18
C LYS A 279 7.40 5.15 11.00
N ILE A 280 6.21 5.68 11.30
CA ILE A 280 5.14 5.80 10.31
C ILE A 280 5.19 7.17 9.64
N TYR A 281 5.33 7.17 8.33
CA TYR A 281 5.09 8.31 7.47
C TYR A 281 3.70 8.16 6.86
N GLN A 282 2.96 9.26 6.76
CA GLN A 282 1.65 9.26 6.13
C GLN A 282 1.65 10.28 5.01
N THR A 283 1.30 9.85 3.80
CA THR A 283 1.27 10.76 2.65
C THR A 283 -0.05 11.51 2.55
N GLU A 284 -0.03 12.72 2.00
CA GLU A 284 -1.24 13.30 1.36
C GLU A 284 -1.44 12.74 -0.06
N PHE A 285 -0.50 11.92 -0.54
CA PHE A 285 -0.49 11.39 -1.89
C PHE A 285 -1.74 10.59 -2.20
N LEU A 286 -2.42 11.05 -3.25
CA LEU A 286 -3.61 10.47 -3.85
C LEU A 286 -3.18 9.33 -4.77
N ASN A 287 -3.59 8.11 -4.42
CA ASN A 287 -3.84 7.06 -5.41
C ASN A 287 -5.06 7.48 -6.23
#